data_AF-A0A1Y2GEX8-F1
#
_entry.id   AF-A0A1Y2GEX8-F1
#
_cell.length_a   1.000
_cell.length_b   1.000
_cell.length_c   1.000
_cell.angle_alpha   90.00
_cell.angle_beta   90.00
_cell.angle_gamma   90.00
#
_symmetry.space_group_name_H-M   'P 1'
#
loop_
_entity.id
_entity.type
_entity.pdbx_description
1 polymer ?
#
loop_
_entity_poly.entity_id
_entity_poly.type
_entity_poly.pdbx_seq_one_letter_code
_entity_poly.pdbx_strand_id
1 'polypeptide(L)'
;IYTESAPQDMLVALFDRSSELQELATRNSEFFNLMYSSLPKDSREKFKSLLFQPREALSDRDWMHSIAAHLGPLPPCILEKFKGIVGWIGPEDDDDANNVQIKWLRDIEDFSLEDFQECYPQFFINARERLQGRRMSHGGDQRDHYLIFCETLGLTRQDLPCDNAWTRRMNGCLDKHPELMLQLKEIIAYE
;
A
#
# COMPACT_ATOMS: atom_id res chain seq x y z
N ILE A 1 3.81 -32.49 7.67
CA ILE A 1 2.90 -31.54 6.99
C ILE A 1 2.45 -30.57 8.06
N TYR A 2 3.16 -29.45 8.19
CA TYR A 2 2.76 -28.36 9.08
C TYR A 2 1.78 -27.51 8.27
N THR A 3 0.50 -27.62 8.61
CA THR A 3 -0.48 -26.60 8.23
C THR A 3 -0.16 -25.37 9.08
N GLU A 4 0.53 -24.40 8.48
CA GLU A 4 0.60 -23.06 9.05
C GLU A 4 -0.84 -22.56 9.21
N SER A 5 -1.27 -22.43 10.46
CA SER A 5 -2.52 -21.78 10.80
C SER A 5 -2.41 -20.34 10.35
N ALA A 6 -3.27 -19.93 9.43
CA ALA A 6 -3.45 -18.53 9.10
C ALA A 6 -3.58 -17.69 10.39
N PRO A 7 -3.06 -16.45 10.44
CA PRO A 7 -3.22 -15.58 11.58
C PRO A 7 -4.71 -15.46 11.92
N GLN A 8 -5.11 -15.85 13.14
CA GLN A 8 -6.49 -15.80 13.61
C GLN A 8 -7.07 -14.37 13.69
N ASP A 9 -6.24 -13.36 13.42
CA ASP A 9 -6.59 -11.94 13.41
C ASP A 9 -7.15 -11.45 12.06
N MET A 10 -7.10 -12.27 11.00
CA MET A 10 -7.73 -11.95 9.73
C MET A 10 -9.14 -12.56 9.67
N LEU A 11 -10.16 -11.76 9.98
CA LEU A 11 -11.52 -12.07 9.59
C LEU A 11 -11.74 -11.63 8.14
N VAL A 12 -12.05 -12.61 7.29
CA VAL A 12 -12.53 -12.41 5.91
C VAL A 12 -13.78 -11.54 5.95
N ALA A 13 -13.89 -10.56 5.03
CA ALA A 13 -15.00 -9.65 4.76
C ALA A 13 -16.17 -9.65 5.78
N LEU A 14 -16.27 -8.59 6.57
CA LEU A 14 -17.30 -8.39 7.62
C LEU A 14 -18.74 -8.56 7.11
N PHE A 15 -19.36 -9.72 7.27
CA PHE A 15 -20.72 -9.99 6.81
C PHE A 15 -21.77 -9.27 7.68
N ASP A 16 -21.67 -9.42 9.00
CA ASP A 16 -22.36 -8.59 10.00
C ASP A 16 -21.37 -7.59 10.58
N ARG A 17 -21.15 -6.49 9.84
CA ARG A 17 -20.20 -5.44 10.19
C ARG A 17 -20.33 -4.96 11.62
N SER A 18 -21.56 -4.81 12.12
CA SER A 18 -21.81 -4.23 13.43
C SER A 18 -21.36 -5.13 14.58
N SER A 19 -21.66 -6.43 14.50
CA SER A 19 -21.29 -7.43 15.50
C SER A 19 -19.81 -7.80 15.38
N GLU A 20 -19.34 -8.06 14.15
CA GLU A 20 -17.96 -8.47 13.91
C GLU A 20 -16.96 -7.37 14.29
N LEU A 21 -17.27 -6.08 14.07
CA LEU A 21 -16.39 -5.02 14.54
C LEU A 21 -16.34 -4.90 16.07
N GLN A 22 -17.42 -5.25 16.78
CA GLN A 22 -17.38 -5.24 18.24
C GLN A 22 -16.43 -6.33 18.75
N GLU A 23 -16.47 -7.51 18.13
CA GLU A 23 -15.52 -8.57 18.44
C GLU A 23 -14.08 -8.15 18.10
N LEU A 24 -13.86 -7.58 16.91
CA LEU A 24 -12.55 -7.08 16.50
C LEU A 24 -12.03 -5.99 17.42
N ALA A 25 -12.89 -5.04 17.82
CA ALA A 25 -12.53 -3.98 18.76
C ALA A 25 -12.21 -4.52 20.15
N THR A 26 -12.87 -5.60 20.56
CA THR A 26 -12.58 -6.29 21.83
C THR A 26 -11.23 -7.00 21.78
N ARG A 27 -10.97 -7.76 20.70
CA ARG A 27 -9.70 -8.48 20.49
C ARG A 27 -8.51 -7.54 20.32
N ASN A 28 -8.72 -6.40 19.66
CA ASN A 28 -7.71 -5.40 19.35
C ASN A 28 -7.83 -4.15 20.23
N SER A 29 -8.25 -4.30 21.48
CA SER A 29 -8.64 -3.19 22.36
C SER A 29 -7.57 -2.10 22.51
N GLU A 30 -6.29 -2.47 22.62
CA GLU A 30 -5.18 -1.51 22.70
C GLU A 30 -5.11 -0.61 21.46
N PHE A 31 -5.23 -1.20 20.26
CA PHE A 31 -5.21 -0.47 19.01
C PHE A 31 -6.43 0.46 18.88
N PHE A 32 -7.63 -0.05 19.16
CA PHE A 32 -8.83 0.77 19.08
C PHE A 32 -8.79 1.91 20.10
N ASN A 33 -8.32 1.67 21.33
CA ASN A 33 -8.14 2.72 22.34
C ASN A 33 -7.13 3.79 21.90
N LEU A 34 -6.00 3.37 21.31
CA LEU A 34 -5.01 4.31 20.74
C LEU A 34 -5.63 5.13 19.60
N MET A 35 -6.34 4.49 18.68
CA MET A 35 -7.01 5.16 17.57
C MET A 35 -8.05 6.18 18.08
N TYR A 36 -8.93 5.78 19.00
CA TYR A 36 -9.94 6.66 19.59
C TYR A 36 -9.35 7.83 20.38
N SER A 37 -8.29 7.58 21.16
CA SER A 37 -7.62 8.63 21.94
C SER A 37 -6.90 9.65 21.05
N SER A 38 -6.41 9.21 19.89
CA SER A 38 -5.75 10.07 18.89
C SER A 38 -6.72 10.96 18.12
N LEU A 39 -8.01 10.60 18.07
CA LEU A 39 -9.03 11.41 17.41
C LEU A 39 -9.43 12.65 18.24
N PRO A 40 -9.74 13.79 17.58
CA PRO A 40 -10.32 14.96 18.23
C PRO A 40 -11.60 14.60 18.98
N LYS A 41 -11.79 15.12 20.21
CA LYS A 41 -12.94 14.79 21.07
C LYS A 41 -14.28 14.94 20.36
N ASP A 42 -14.45 16.03 19.61
CA ASP A 42 -15.69 16.37 18.91
C ASP A 42 -16.00 15.43 17.73
N SER A 43 -15.01 14.67 17.27
CA SER A 43 -15.13 13.70 16.19
C SER A 43 -15.32 12.26 16.69
N ARG A 44 -15.10 11.97 17.99
CA ARG A 44 -15.11 10.60 18.51
C ARG A 44 -16.47 9.93 18.41
N GLU A 45 -17.54 10.64 18.77
CA GLU A 45 -18.91 10.11 18.69
C GLU A 45 -19.32 9.86 17.23
N LYS A 46 -18.98 10.79 16.32
CA LYS A 46 -19.24 10.63 14.88
C LYS A 46 -18.48 9.44 14.31
N PHE A 47 -17.20 9.31 14.66
CA PHE A 47 -16.38 8.19 14.23
C PHE A 47 -16.89 6.87 14.79
N LYS A 48 -17.29 6.82 16.07
CA LYS A 48 -17.89 5.62 16.67
C LYS A 48 -19.17 5.21 15.97
N SER A 49 -20.05 6.16 15.66
CA SER A 49 -21.28 5.90 14.92
C SER A 49 -21.01 5.36 13.53
N LEU A 50 -20.01 5.91 12.83
CA LEU A 50 -19.59 5.44 11.51
C LEU A 50 -18.96 4.04 11.59
N LEU A 51 -18.14 3.80 12.61
CA LEU A 51 -17.41 2.55 12.79
C LEU A 51 -18.36 1.35 12.87
N PHE A 52 -19.43 1.45 13.68
CA PHE A 52 -20.41 0.39 13.88
C PHE A 52 -21.63 0.50 12.95
N GLN A 53 -21.57 1.32 11.90
CA GLN A 53 -22.69 1.51 10.99
C GLN A 53 -22.97 0.23 10.20
N PRO A 54 -24.22 -0.27 10.19
CA PRO A 54 -24.56 -1.51 9.48
C PRO A 54 -24.36 -1.38 7.97
N ARG A 55 -24.11 -2.50 7.30
CA ARG A 55 -23.81 -2.55 5.85
C ARG A 55 -24.98 -2.08 5.00
N GLU A 56 -26.21 -2.29 5.46
CA GLU A 56 -27.44 -1.84 4.81
C GLU A 56 -27.54 -0.32 4.75
N ALA A 57 -26.89 0.39 5.68
CA ALA A 57 -26.91 1.85 5.75
C ALA A 57 -25.76 2.52 4.99
N LEU A 58 -24.64 1.81 4.77
CA LEU A 58 -23.47 2.36 4.07
C LEU A 58 -22.68 1.23 3.42
N SER A 59 -22.45 1.33 2.11
CA SER A 59 -21.64 0.35 1.35
C SER A 59 -20.25 0.22 1.97
N ASP A 60 -19.59 -0.94 1.81
CA ASP A 60 -18.25 -1.11 2.38
C ASP A 60 -17.23 -0.11 1.82
N ARG A 61 -17.37 0.23 0.53
CA ARG A 61 -16.52 1.23 -0.14
C ARG A 61 -16.69 2.62 0.47
N ASP A 62 -17.94 3.07 0.61
CA ASP A 62 -18.23 4.41 1.17
C ASP A 62 -17.90 4.45 2.67
N TRP A 63 -18.10 3.32 3.36
CA TRP A 63 -17.72 3.14 4.76
C TRP A 63 -16.21 3.28 4.94
N MET A 64 -15.41 2.51 4.20
CA MET A 64 -13.96 2.60 4.29
C MET A 64 -13.44 3.98 3.87
N HIS A 65 -14.01 4.58 2.82
CA HIS A 65 -13.65 5.95 2.42
C HIS A 65 -13.94 6.94 3.55
N SER A 66 -15.07 6.81 4.23
CA SER A 66 -15.45 7.67 5.35
C SER A 66 -14.55 7.46 6.56
N ILE A 67 -14.15 6.22 6.86
CA ILE A 67 -13.19 5.88 7.91
C ILE A 67 -11.83 6.49 7.58
N ALA A 68 -11.34 6.31 6.34
CA ALA A 68 -10.08 6.88 5.88
C ALA A 68 -10.05 8.41 5.99
N ALA A 69 -11.15 9.09 5.69
CA ALA A 69 -11.26 10.54 5.86
C ALA A 69 -11.14 10.98 7.33
N HIS A 70 -11.72 10.22 8.26
CA HIS A 70 -11.61 10.50 9.70
C HIS A 70 -10.20 10.21 10.26
N LEU A 71 -9.54 9.18 9.73
CA LEU A 71 -8.19 8.78 10.13
C LEU A 71 -7.08 9.53 9.39
N GLY A 72 -7.40 10.24 8.29
CA GLY A 72 -6.44 10.96 7.45
C GLY A 72 -5.52 11.95 8.17
N PRO A 73 -5.99 12.68 9.22
CA PRO A 73 -5.12 13.52 10.03
C PRO A 73 -4.14 12.78 10.95
N LEU A 74 -4.33 11.47 11.15
CA LEU A 74 -3.50 10.65 12.03
C LEU A 74 -2.30 10.04 11.26
N PRO A 75 -1.29 9.50 11.96
CA PRO A 75 -0.22 8.75 11.31
C PRO A 75 -0.75 7.67 10.35
N PRO A 76 -0.24 7.58 9.10
CA PRO A 76 -0.77 6.66 8.09
C PRO A 76 -0.81 5.19 8.53
N CYS A 77 0.10 4.77 9.41
CA CYS A 77 0.14 3.41 9.93
C CYS A 77 -1.13 2.99 10.69
N ILE A 78 -1.90 3.94 11.24
CA ILE A 78 -3.16 3.65 11.94
C ILE A 78 -4.22 3.18 10.96
N LEU A 79 -4.38 3.87 9.81
CA LEU A 79 -5.33 3.47 8.78
C LEU A 79 -4.96 2.11 8.17
N GLU A 80 -3.68 1.87 7.93
CA GLU A 80 -3.21 0.60 7.36
C GLU A 80 -3.42 -0.57 8.33
N LYS A 81 -3.11 -0.38 9.61
CA LYS A 81 -3.42 -1.37 10.63
C LYS A 81 -4.93 -1.62 10.76
N PHE A 82 -5.75 -0.56 10.65
CA PHE A 82 -7.20 -0.71 10.63
C PHE A 82 -7.67 -1.59 9.46
N LYS A 83 -7.23 -1.29 8.23
CA LYS A 83 -7.55 -2.09 7.03
C LYS A 83 -7.15 -3.55 7.20
N GLY A 84 -5.97 -3.82 7.74
CA GLY A 84 -5.50 -5.18 8.01
C GLY A 84 -6.37 -5.94 9.00
N ILE A 85 -6.81 -5.29 10.08
CA ILE A 85 -7.69 -5.89 11.10
C ILE A 85 -9.08 -6.22 10.52
N VAL A 86 -9.63 -5.34 9.68
CA VAL A 86 -10.98 -5.53 9.11
C VAL A 86 -10.97 -6.31 7.79
N GLY A 87 -9.81 -6.77 7.34
CA GLY A 87 -9.66 -7.49 6.07
C GLY A 87 -10.06 -6.66 4.85
N TRP A 88 -9.86 -5.33 4.88
CA TRP A 88 -10.19 -4.47 3.76
C TRP A 88 -9.16 -4.58 2.65
N ILE A 89 -9.60 -5.16 1.54
CA ILE A 89 -8.91 -5.24 0.26
C ILE A 89 -9.63 -4.20 -0.61
N GLY A 90 -9.05 -3.01 -0.79
CA GLY A 90 -9.76 -1.90 -1.41
C GLY A 90 -10.04 -2.09 -2.91
N PRO A 91 -10.80 -1.20 -3.56
CA PRO A 91 -10.89 -1.18 -5.02
C PRO A 91 -9.57 -0.77 -5.71
N GLU A 92 -8.57 -0.27 -4.95
CA GLU A 92 -7.19 -0.08 -5.44
C GLU A 92 -6.37 -1.37 -5.30
N ASP A 93 -6.81 -2.29 -4.43
CA ASP A 93 -6.39 -3.68 -4.36
C ASP A 93 -7.45 -4.53 -5.08
N ASP A 94 -7.77 -4.22 -6.34
CA ASP A 94 -8.26 -5.28 -7.23
C ASP A 94 -7.13 -6.32 -7.28
N ASP A 95 -7.13 -7.22 -6.28
CA ASP A 95 -6.71 -8.60 -6.34
C ASP A 95 -7.61 -9.28 -7.38
N ASP A 96 -7.51 -8.81 -8.63
CA ASP A 96 -7.48 -9.75 -9.72
C ASP A 96 -6.29 -10.65 -9.35
N ALA A 97 -6.50 -11.95 -9.19
CA ALA A 97 -5.42 -12.91 -8.90
C ALA A 97 -4.31 -12.90 -9.99
N ASN A 98 -4.46 -12.05 -11.00
CA ASN A 98 -3.54 -11.73 -12.09
C ASN A 98 -2.87 -10.33 -11.98
N ASN A 99 -3.20 -9.50 -11.00
CA ASN A 99 -2.63 -8.16 -10.84
C ASN A 99 -1.34 -8.22 -10.01
N VAL A 100 -0.23 -8.39 -10.71
CA VAL A 100 1.11 -8.51 -10.12
C VAL A 100 1.43 -7.29 -9.26
N GLN A 101 1.70 -7.53 -7.97
CA GLN A 101 2.03 -6.48 -7.02
C GLN A 101 3.54 -6.19 -7.07
N ILE A 102 3.93 -4.95 -7.38
CA ILE A 102 5.35 -4.59 -7.55
C ILE A 102 6.20 -4.79 -6.29
N LYS A 103 5.57 -4.89 -5.11
CA LYS A 103 6.26 -5.15 -3.84
C LYS A 103 6.84 -6.57 -3.78
N TRP A 104 6.37 -7.51 -4.61
CA TRP A 104 6.91 -8.88 -4.68
C TRP A 104 8.37 -8.92 -5.11
N LEU A 105 8.84 -7.91 -5.83
CA LEU A 105 10.27 -7.76 -6.12
C LEU A 105 11.13 -7.72 -4.84
N ARG A 106 10.56 -7.26 -3.71
CA ARG A 106 11.23 -7.20 -2.40
C ARG A 106 11.18 -8.52 -1.62
N ASP A 107 10.44 -9.50 -2.13
CA ASP A 107 10.36 -10.87 -1.60
C ASP A 107 11.39 -11.79 -2.26
N ILE A 108 12.04 -11.36 -3.35
CA ILE A 108 13.13 -12.08 -4.00
C ILE A 108 14.34 -12.11 -3.05
N GLU A 109 14.71 -13.30 -2.61
CA GLU A 109 15.91 -13.53 -1.80
C GLU A 109 17.15 -13.12 -2.60
N ASP A 110 18.07 -12.39 -1.97
CA ASP A 110 19.28 -11.86 -2.61
C ASP A 110 19.04 -10.94 -3.83
N PHE A 111 17.91 -10.21 -3.85
CA PHE A 111 17.64 -9.23 -4.92
C PHE A 111 18.82 -8.25 -5.10
N SER A 112 19.43 -8.29 -6.29
CA SER A 112 20.49 -7.39 -6.73
C SER A 112 19.97 -6.53 -7.87
N LEU A 113 20.05 -5.21 -7.70
CA LEU A 113 19.69 -4.27 -8.76
C LEU A 113 20.60 -4.43 -10.00
N GLU A 114 21.86 -4.82 -9.79
CA GLU A 114 22.81 -5.05 -10.88
C GLU A 114 22.39 -6.27 -11.72
N ASP A 115 22.13 -7.41 -11.07
CA ASP A 115 21.68 -8.63 -11.76
C ASP A 115 20.34 -8.41 -12.45
N PHE A 116 19.42 -7.70 -11.80
CA PHE A 116 18.12 -7.36 -12.36
C PHE A 116 18.26 -6.45 -13.61
N GLN A 117 19.26 -5.55 -13.64
CA GLN A 117 19.57 -4.75 -14.83
C GLN A 117 20.14 -5.60 -15.97
N GLU A 118 20.96 -6.60 -15.65
CA GLU A 118 21.53 -7.51 -16.64
C GLU A 118 20.47 -8.46 -17.24
N CYS A 119 19.50 -8.91 -16.43
CA CYS A 119 18.40 -9.75 -16.88
C CYS A 119 17.38 -8.99 -17.75
N TYR A 120 17.13 -7.71 -17.45
CA TYR A 120 16.10 -6.90 -18.13
C TYR A 120 16.65 -5.60 -18.76
N PRO A 121 17.71 -5.66 -19.58
CA PRO A 121 18.43 -4.46 -20.03
C PRO A 121 17.55 -3.53 -20.86
N GLN A 122 16.61 -4.08 -21.64
CA GLN A 122 15.71 -3.27 -22.46
C GLN A 122 14.75 -2.42 -21.62
N PHE A 123 14.27 -2.93 -20.49
CA PHE A 123 13.43 -2.17 -19.56
C PHE A 123 14.20 -0.97 -19.00
N PHE A 124 15.44 -1.18 -18.56
CA PHE A 124 16.28 -0.10 -18.02
C PHE A 124 16.71 0.92 -19.07
N ILE A 125 16.94 0.50 -20.32
CA ILE A 125 17.14 1.44 -21.44
C ILE A 125 15.92 2.33 -21.61
N ASN A 126 14.73 1.75 -21.68
CA ASN A 126 13.47 2.50 -21.82
C ASN A 126 13.24 3.43 -20.62
N ALA A 127 13.42 2.92 -19.40
CA ALA A 127 13.26 3.70 -18.17
C ALA A 127 14.22 4.89 -18.14
N ARG A 128 15.48 4.67 -18.53
CA ARG A 128 16.48 5.73 -18.62
C ARG A 128 16.08 6.80 -19.64
N GLU A 129 15.65 6.42 -20.84
CA GLU A 129 15.24 7.37 -21.88
C GLU A 129 14.02 8.22 -21.48
N ARG A 130 13.08 7.65 -20.72
CA ARG A 130 11.84 8.32 -20.30
C ARG A 130 12.04 9.18 -19.06
N LEU A 131 12.79 8.68 -18.08
CA LEU A 131 12.99 9.32 -16.79
C LEU A 131 14.14 10.34 -16.82
N GLN A 132 15.13 10.17 -17.70
CA GLN A 132 16.10 11.24 -17.97
C GLN A 132 15.41 12.33 -18.80
N GLY A 133 14.77 13.27 -18.10
CA GLY A 133 14.15 14.42 -18.73
C GLY A 133 15.13 15.08 -19.72
N ARG A 134 14.67 15.33 -20.95
CA ARG A 134 15.42 16.16 -21.91
C ARG A 134 15.78 17.46 -21.19
N ARG A 135 17.08 17.75 -21.07
CA ARG A 135 17.62 18.99 -20.48
C ARG A 135 16.84 20.20 -21.00
N MET A 136 15.87 20.66 -20.22
CA MET A 136 15.21 21.95 -20.43
C MET A 136 16.03 22.96 -19.62
N SER A 137 16.55 23.95 -20.33
CA SER A 137 17.64 24.85 -19.94
C SER A 137 17.40 25.78 -18.74
N HIS A 138 16.50 25.50 -17.78
CA HIS A 138 16.18 26.46 -16.71
C HIS A 138 16.13 25.79 -15.32
N GLY A 139 17.29 25.77 -14.64
CA GLY A 139 17.45 26.23 -13.25
C GLY A 139 16.66 25.60 -12.09
N GLY A 140 16.01 24.45 -12.25
CA GLY A 140 15.42 23.69 -11.14
C GLY A 140 16.36 22.57 -10.66
N ASP A 141 16.25 22.17 -9.39
CA ASP A 141 16.92 20.99 -8.80
C ASP A 141 16.50 19.71 -9.56
N GLN A 142 17.15 19.47 -10.70
CA GLN A 142 16.94 18.33 -11.57
C GLN A 142 17.73 17.16 -11.01
N ARG A 143 17.26 16.60 -9.90
CA ARG A 143 17.67 15.23 -9.57
C ARG A 143 17.25 14.34 -10.73
N ASP A 144 18.19 13.54 -11.21
CA ASP A 144 17.92 12.59 -12.28
C ASP A 144 16.83 11.62 -11.80
N HIS A 145 15.64 11.72 -12.38
CA HIS A 145 14.49 10.89 -11.97
C HIS A 145 14.79 9.41 -12.21
N TYR A 146 15.68 9.07 -13.16
CA TYR A 146 16.16 7.72 -13.35
C TYR A 146 16.98 7.24 -12.16
N LEU A 147 17.84 8.10 -11.60
CA LEU A 147 18.62 7.76 -10.40
C LEU A 147 17.69 7.55 -9.20
N ILE A 148 16.69 8.41 -9.00
CA ILE A 148 15.70 8.25 -7.91
C ILE A 148 14.93 6.92 -8.07
N PHE A 149 14.56 6.57 -9.30
CA PHE A 149 13.92 5.30 -9.60
C PHE A 149 14.83 4.12 -9.22
N CYS A 150 16.09 4.10 -9.68
CA CYS A 150 17.06 3.05 -9.35
C CYS A 150 17.34 2.96 -7.85
N GLU A 151 17.56 4.09 -7.18
CA GLU A 151 17.74 4.15 -5.73
C GLU A 151 16.54 3.55 -5.01
N THR A 152 15.33 3.92 -5.41
CA THR A 152 14.10 3.39 -4.81
C THR A 152 13.98 1.88 -5.07
N LEU A 153 14.24 1.42 -6.30
CA LEU A 153 14.17 0.01 -6.67
C LEU A 153 15.13 -0.85 -5.84
N GLY A 154 16.32 -0.33 -5.53
CA GLY A 154 17.31 -0.99 -4.69
C GLY A 154 17.07 -0.93 -3.18
N LEU A 155 16.04 -0.25 -2.68
CA LEU A 155 15.77 -0.15 -1.23
C LEU A 155 15.30 -1.48 -0.64
N THR A 156 16.12 -2.06 0.23
CA THR A 156 15.77 -3.27 0.99
C THR A 156 14.76 -2.96 2.09
N ARG A 157 14.13 -4.00 2.67
CA ARG A 157 13.26 -3.83 3.85
C ARG A 157 14.03 -3.36 5.10
N GLN A 158 15.35 -3.45 5.11
CA GLN A 158 16.16 -2.83 6.16
C GLN A 158 16.21 -1.30 5.99
N ASP A 159 16.32 -0.82 4.75
CA ASP A 159 16.39 0.63 4.45
C ASP A 159 15.01 1.30 4.53
N LEU A 160 13.98 0.62 4.03
CA LEU A 160 12.59 1.08 4.05
C LEU A 160 11.65 -0.07 4.47
N PRO A 161 11.38 -0.24 5.77
CA PRO A 161 10.59 -1.36 6.30
C PRO A 161 9.14 -1.41 5.84
N CYS A 162 8.59 -0.29 5.37
CA CYS A 162 7.19 -0.20 4.96
C CYS A 162 7.04 -0.37 3.45
N ASP A 163 6.50 -1.53 3.03
CA ASP A 163 6.24 -1.83 1.60
C ASP A 163 5.32 -0.79 0.96
N ASN A 164 4.31 -0.28 1.66
CA ASN A 164 3.41 0.75 1.11
C ASN A 164 4.14 2.08 0.87
N ALA A 165 5.11 2.43 1.72
CA ALA A 165 5.94 3.61 1.51
C ALA A 165 6.85 3.43 0.29
N TRP A 166 7.39 2.22 0.10
CA TRP A 166 8.19 1.86 -1.08
C TRP A 166 7.36 1.91 -2.36
N THR A 167 6.21 1.23 -2.38
CA THR A 167 5.25 1.21 -3.50
C THR A 167 4.81 2.62 -3.88
N ARG A 168 4.51 3.48 -2.90
CA ARG A 168 4.16 4.88 -3.16
C ARG A 168 5.31 5.66 -3.81
N ARG A 169 6.55 5.44 -3.38
CA ARG A 169 7.73 6.07 -4.01
C ARG A 169 7.92 5.55 -5.44
N MET A 170 7.76 4.26 -5.66
CA MET A 170 7.87 3.65 -6.99
C MET A 170 6.78 4.17 -7.94
N ASN A 171 5.52 4.19 -7.50
CA ASN A 171 4.42 4.80 -8.23
C ASN A 171 4.67 6.28 -8.52
N GLY A 172 5.26 7.02 -7.56
CA GLY A 172 5.63 8.41 -7.77
C GLY A 172 6.77 8.62 -8.78
N CYS A 173 7.68 7.65 -8.94
CA CYS A 173 8.73 7.70 -9.96
C CYS A 173 8.18 7.48 -11.37
N LEU A 174 7.17 6.61 -11.49
CA LEU A 174 6.60 6.18 -12.77
C LEU A 174 5.22 6.78 -13.07
N ASP A 175 4.79 7.80 -12.31
CA ASP A 175 3.44 8.38 -12.36
C ASP A 175 3.06 8.87 -13.77
N LYS A 176 4.02 9.48 -14.46
CA LYS A 176 3.90 10.01 -15.82
C LYS A 176 4.18 8.97 -16.91
N HIS A 177 4.59 7.77 -16.52
CA HIS A 177 5.04 6.71 -17.40
C HIS A 177 4.36 5.37 -17.05
N PRO A 178 3.02 5.28 -17.18
CA PRO A 178 2.27 4.05 -16.86
C PRO A 178 2.73 2.84 -17.68
N GLU A 179 3.30 3.06 -18.87
CA GLU A 179 3.90 2.02 -19.69
C GLU A 179 5.09 1.33 -19.02
N LEU A 180 5.91 2.07 -18.27
CA LEU A 180 7.03 1.51 -17.53
C LEU A 180 6.55 0.73 -16.32
N MET A 181 5.50 1.22 -15.64
CA MET A 181 4.87 0.48 -14.54
C MET A 181 4.31 -0.85 -15.02
N LEU A 182 3.68 -0.87 -16.20
CA LEU A 182 3.16 -2.11 -16.79
C LEU A 182 4.30 -3.09 -17.11
N GLN A 183 5.36 -2.63 -17.77
CA GLN A 183 6.53 -3.48 -18.06
C GLN A 183 7.18 -4.04 -16.79
N LEU A 184 7.30 -3.24 -15.73
CA LEU A 184 7.83 -3.70 -14.46
C LEU A 184 6.96 -4.79 -13.84
N LYS A 185 5.63 -4.64 -13.88
CA LYS A 185 4.69 -5.66 -13.42
C LYS A 185 4.80 -6.95 -14.26
N GLU A 186 4.92 -6.82 -15.58
CA GLU A 186 5.12 -7.98 -16.46
C GLU A 186 6.39 -8.74 -16.08
N ILE A 187 7.51 -8.03 -15.87
CA ILE A 187 8.78 -8.64 -15.45
C ILE A 187 8.61 -9.41 -14.13
N ILE A 188 8.00 -8.78 -13.12
CA ILE A 188 7.77 -9.40 -11.80
C ILE A 188 6.84 -10.61 -11.90
N ALA A 189 5.96 -10.67 -12.89
CA ALA A 189 5.10 -11.83 -13.10
C ALA A 189 5.86 -13.08 -13.58
N TYR A 190 7.05 -12.90 -14.14
CA TYR A 190 7.88 -13.96 -14.72
C TYR A 190 9.04 -14.41 -13.82
N GLU A 191 9.28 -13.72 -12.71
CA GLU A 191 10.24 -14.08 -11.64
C GLU A 191 9.54 -14.90 -10.55
#